data_AF-A0A497PKM2-F1
#
_entry.id   AF-A0A497PKM2-F1
#
_cell.length_a   1.000
_cell.length_b   1.000
_cell.length_c   1.000
_cell.angle_alpha   90.00
_cell.angle_beta   90.00
_cell.angle_gamma   90.00
#
_symmetry.space_group_name_H-M   'P 1'
#
loop_
_entity.id
_entity.type
_entity.pdbx_description
1 polymer ?
#
loop_
_entity_poly.entity_id
_entity_poly.type
_entity_poly.pdbx_seq_one_letter_code
_entity_poly.pdbx_strand_id
1 'polypeptide(L)'
;MLEIDFTISGIEVSQPYKSDLLSASACKVEFRGQQLTNCIELQYHVPVAAEPTISGQEYVNKVLMEEGDLLLQCFSLLLVQPSQMLFYKARLDGNSVELRPPAREMPPGLYNLVAAWRPPLVTYGYSSIVDNAGWPLLETLLRKFRRQPMGLRRVLALPLRWFAKGSDEMTSLDRLIAFWISFNALYENTDKSEQEAIKSYVQSSMDSTMSQRFVERNKQALETLSSYPIEVGRRRKRPIAQELAQLLKTRPRNYIAVVETAALTVYGVRNTVFHGGYDPVLEDHRIQVGISEQLLSRLTKELIAKQILGYPLPLVKFVTQQTFGF
;
A
#
# COMPACT_ATOMS: atom_id res chain seq x y z
N MET A 1 -28.18 7.12 -4.31
CA MET A 1 -27.16 6.05 -4.47
C MET A 1 -26.30 6.40 -5.66
N LEU A 2 -24.98 6.42 -5.48
CA LEU A 2 -24.02 6.66 -6.56
C LEU A 2 -23.48 5.31 -7.03
N GLU A 3 -23.61 5.04 -8.31
CA GLU A 3 -23.01 3.89 -8.96
C GLU A 3 -21.80 4.38 -9.75
N ILE A 4 -20.66 3.71 -9.61
CA ILE A 4 -19.42 4.07 -10.28
C ILE A 4 -18.90 2.84 -11.01
N ASP A 5 -18.92 2.88 -12.33
CA ASP A 5 -18.26 1.88 -13.15
C ASP A 5 -16.81 2.32 -13.35
N PHE A 6 -15.84 1.51 -12.94
CA PHE A 6 -14.42 1.70 -13.22
C PHE A 6 -13.94 0.67 -14.23
N THR A 7 -13.02 1.06 -15.10
CA THR A 7 -12.18 0.15 -15.87
C THR A 7 -10.75 0.32 -15.39
N ILE A 8 -10.16 -0.73 -14.84
CA ILE A 8 -8.81 -0.72 -14.29
C ILE A 8 -7.94 -1.74 -15.04
N SER A 9 -6.79 -1.31 -15.53
CA SER A 9 -5.78 -2.19 -16.14
C SER A 9 -4.75 -2.67 -15.13
N GLY A 10 -4.06 -3.76 -15.45
CA GLY A 10 -3.00 -4.35 -14.63
C GLY A 10 -3.48 -5.33 -13.58
N ILE A 11 -4.80 -5.55 -13.51
CA ILE A 11 -5.42 -6.53 -12.62
C ILE A 11 -6.11 -7.60 -13.47
N GLU A 12 -5.99 -8.84 -13.02
CA GLU A 12 -6.69 -9.99 -13.55
C GLU A 12 -7.68 -10.50 -12.50
N VAL A 13 -8.89 -10.78 -12.97
CA VAL A 13 -9.93 -11.42 -12.17
C VAL A 13 -9.85 -12.92 -12.43
N SER A 14 -9.57 -13.73 -11.40
CA SER A 14 -9.57 -15.19 -11.57
C SER A 14 -10.96 -15.74 -11.90
N GLN A 15 -12.00 -15.13 -11.31
CA GLN A 15 -13.42 -15.45 -11.54
C GLN A 15 -14.27 -14.20 -11.28
N PRO A 16 -15.34 -13.96 -12.07
CA PRO A 16 -16.23 -12.83 -11.83
C PRO A 16 -16.73 -12.80 -10.38
N TYR A 17 -16.80 -11.60 -9.82
CA TYR A 17 -17.24 -11.35 -8.46
C TYR A 17 -18.47 -10.43 -8.47
N LYS A 18 -19.40 -10.66 -7.54
CA LYS A 18 -20.57 -9.81 -7.37
C LYS A 18 -21.07 -9.83 -5.93
N SER A 19 -21.33 -8.64 -5.43
CA SER A 19 -22.02 -8.37 -4.16
C SER A 19 -22.91 -7.12 -4.30
N ASP A 20 -23.51 -6.68 -3.20
CA ASP A 20 -24.24 -5.41 -3.13
C ASP A 20 -23.35 -4.17 -3.25
N LEU A 21 -22.05 -4.29 -2.95
CA LEU A 21 -21.12 -3.16 -2.95
C LEU A 21 -20.24 -3.13 -4.20
N LEU A 22 -19.78 -4.30 -4.64
CA LEU A 22 -18.79 -4.42 -5.70
C LEU A 22 -19.15 -5.58 -6.64
N SER A 23 -19.07 -5.32 -7.94
CA SER A 23 -19.00 -6.37 -8.95
C SER A 23 -17.72 -6.21 -9.75
N ALA A 24 -17.04 -7.32 -10.05
CA ALA A 24 -15.82 -7.35 -10.82
C ALA A 24 -15.92 -8.39 -11.94
N SER A 25 -15.55 -8.02 -13.16
CA SER A 25 -15.45 -8.93 -14.30
C SER A 25 -14.20 -8.62 -15.11
N ALA A 26 -13.63 -9.64 -15.75
CA ALA A 26 -12.58 -9.42 -16.74
C ALA A 26 -13.14 -8.58 -17.91
N CYS A 27 -12.35 -7.65 -18.42
CA CYS A 27 -12.72 -6.86 -19.59
C CYS A 27 -11.74 -7.04 -20.75
N LYS A 28 -12.17 -6.57 -21.92
CA LYS A 28 -11.32 -6.35 -23.08
C LYS A 28 -11.56 -4.94 -23.56
N VAL A 29 -10.55 -4.09 -23.46
CA VAL A 29 -10.69 -2.68 -23.82
C VAL A 29 -9.62 -2.31 -24.82
N GLU A 30 -10.04 -1.65 -25.90
CA GLU A 30 -9.11 -1.03 -26.83
C GLU A 30 -8.65 0.31 -26.26
N PHE A 31 -7.36 0.44 -26.00
CA PHE A 31 -6.76 1.66 -25.53
C PHE A 31 -5.63 2.06 -26.46
N ARG A 32 -5.79 3.19 -27.16
CA ARG A 32 -4.82 3.72 -28.13
C ARG A 32 -4.43 2.72 -29.24
N GLY A 33 -5.42 2.00 -29.78
CA GLY A 33 -5.22 1.05 -30.89
C GLY A 33 -4.63 -0.30 -30.48
N GLN A 34 -4.52 -0.59 -29.18
CA GLN A 34 -4.12 -1.90 -28.67
C GLN A 34 -5.21 -2.49 -27.78
N GLN A 35 -5.42 -3.80 -27.90
CA GLN A 35 -6.36 -4.53 -27.06
C GLN A 35 -5.68 -4.92 -25.73
N LEU A 36 -6.18 -4.38 -24.62
CA LEU A 36 -5.76 -4.77 -23.27
C LEU A 36 -6.63 -5.93 -22.78
N THR A 37 -6.00 -7.02 -22.39
CA THR A 37 -6.66 -8.23 -21.84
C THR A 37 -6.46 -8.41 -20.34
N ASN A 38 -5.53 -7.66 -19.75
CA ASN A 38 -5.25 -7.58 -18.32
C ASN A 38 -6.03 -6.42 -17.69
N CYS A 39 -7.36 -6.41 -17.87
CA CYS A 39 -8.20 -5.37 -17.30
C CYS A 39 -9.42 -5.95 -16.59
N ILE A 40 -9.92 -5.15 -15.65
CA ILE A 40 -11.12 -5.44 -14.89
C ILE A 40 -12.12 -4.31 -15.08
N GLU A 41 -13.38 -4.68 -15.27
CA GLU A 41 -14.52 -3.81 -15.06
C GLU A 41 -14.99 -3.99 -13.63
N LEU A 42 -15.06 -2.88 -12.89
CA LEU A 42 -15.53 -2.82 -11.52
C LEU A 42 -16.76 -1.94 -11.41
N GLN A 43 -17.88 -2.51 -11.02
CA GLN A 43 -19.07 -1.74 -10.64
C GLN A 43 -19.02 -1.53 -9.14
N TYR A 44 -18.91 -0.27 -8.70
CA TYR A 44 -18.79 0.12 -7.31
C TYR A 44 -19.99 0.94 -6.87
N HIS A 45 -20.75 0.41 -5.93
CA HIS A 45 -21.95 1.07 -5.40
C HIS A 45 -21.61 1.85 -4.13
N VAL A 46 -21.81 3.16 -4.16
CA VAL A 46 -21.54 4.05 -3.03
C VAL A 46 -22.86 4.60 -2.48
N PRO A 47 -23.23 4.28 -1.24
CA PRO A 47 -24.34 4.93 -0.59
C PRO A 47 -23.91 6.35 -0.18
N VAL A 48 -24.30 7.34 -0.99
CA VAL A 48 -24.10 8.76 -0.68
C VAL A 48 -25.43 9.42 -0.34
N ALA A 49 -25.43 10.21 0.74
CA ALA A 49 -26.52 11.13 1.06
C ALA A 49 -26.33 12.40 0.24
N ALA A 50 -27.33 12.86 -0.50
CA ALA A 50 -27.20 14.11 -1.25
C ALA A 50 -26.93 15.29 -0.30
N GLU A 51 -25.91 16.10 -0.59
CA GLU A 51 -25.69 17.37 0.10
C GLU A 51 -26.51 18.45 -0.61
N PRO A 52 -27.53 19.05 0.03
CA PRO A 52 -28.44 19.99 -0.64
C PRO A 52 -27.78 21.34 -0.97
N THR A 53 -26.58 21.60 -0.46
CA THR A 53 -25.87 22.88 -0.57
C THR A 53 -24.94 22.99 -1.77
N ILE A 54 -24.72 21.89 -2.50
CA ILE A 54 -23.85 21.83 -3.68
C ILE A 54 -24.62 21.24 -4.85
N SER A 55 -24.27 21.65 -6.07
CA SER A 55 -24.90 21.08 -7.26
C SER A 55 -24.64 19.57 -7.31
N GLY A 56 -25.60 18.79 -7.81
CA GLY A 56 -25.43 17.34 -7.94
C GLY A 56 -24.16 16.96 -8.72
N GLN A 57 -23.76 17.76 -9.71
CA GLN A 57 -22.54 17.57 -10.48
C GLN A 57 -21.27 17.79 -9.66
N GLU A 58 -21.20 18.88 -8.90
CA GLU A 58 -20.04 19.19 -8.04
C GLU A 58 -19.89 18.14 -6.94
N TYR A 59 -21.02 17.71 -6.36
CA TYR A 59 -21.05 16.65 -5.37
C TYR A 59 -20.54 15.32 -5.94
N VAL A 60 -21.03 14.91 -7.12
CA VAL A 60 -20.57 13.69 -7.78
C VAL A 60 -19.08 13.76 -8.08
N ASN A 61 -18.58 14.88 -8.62
CA ASN A 61 -17.15 15.04 -8.91
C ASN A 61 -16.29 14.87 -7.65
N LYS A 62 -16.71 15.46 -6.52
CA LYS A 62 -15.96 15.36 -5.25
C LYS A 62 -15.99 13.93 -4.70
N VAL A 63 -17.17 13.35 -4.57
CA VAL A 63 -17.37 12.00 -4.00
C VAL A 63 -16.65 10.95 -4.84
N LEU A 64 -16.75 11.06 -6.17
CA LEU A 64 -16.13 10.12 -7.11
C LEU A 64 -14.62 10.09 -6.99
N MET A 65 -13.97 11.25 -6.85
CA MET A 65 -12.53 11.34 -6.65
C MET A 65 -12.10 10.72 -5.33
N GLU A 66 -12.80 11.05 -4.24
CA GLU A 66 -12.51 10.49 -2.91
C GLU A 66 -12.69 8.97 -2.87
N GLU A 67 -13.75 8.45 -3.50
CA GLU A 67 -14.08 7.03 -3.52
C GLU A 67 -13.21 6.23 -4.48
N GLY A 68 -12.84 6.80 -5.63
CA GLY A 68 -11.86 6.21 -6.54
C GLY A 68 -10.49 6.10 -5.89
N ASP A 69 -10.04 7.16 -5.21
CA ASP A 69 -8.77 7.15 -4.48
C ASP A 69 -8.78 6.13 -3.34
N LEU A 70 -9.87 6.05 -2.56
CA LEU A 70 -10.01 5.06 -1.49
C LEU A 70 -9.98 3.62 -2.03
N LEU A 71 -10.67 3.37 -3.14
CA LEU A 71 -10.66 2.06 -3.80
C LEU A 71 -9.25 1.64 -4.19
N LEU A 72 -8.51 2.51 -4.87
CA LEU A 72 -7.13 2.24 -5.28
C LEU A 72 -6.21 2.05 -4.06
N GLN A 73 -6.35 2.87 -3.01
CA GLN A 73 -5.58 2.72 -1.78
C GLN A 73 -5.83 1.39 -1.09
N CYS A 74 -7.08 0.92 -1.08
CA CYS A 74 -7.42 -0.39 -0.52
C CYS A 74 -6.89 -1.55 -1.37
N PHE A 75 -6.84 -1.42 -2.71
CA PHE A 75 -6.12 -2.38 -3.56
C PHE A 75 -4.63 -2.44 -3.21
N SER A 76 -3.98 -1.28 -3.03
CA SER A 76 -2.57 -1.24 -2.64
C SER A 76 -2.32 -1.96 -1.32
N LEU A 77 -3.19 -1.84 -0.31
CA LEU A 77 -3.08 -2.59 0.95
C LEU A 77 -3.19 -4.11 0.77
N LEU A 78 -3.89 -4.56 -0.26
CA LEU A 78 -3.94 -5.97 -0.65
C LEU A 78 -2.72 -6.40 -1.46
N LEU A 79 -1.77 -5.49 -1.71
CA LEU A 79 -0.62 -5.69 -2.61
C LEU A 79 -1.08 -6.07 -4.02
N VAL A 80 -2.23 -5.55 -4.41
CA VAL A 80 -2.71 -5.64 -5.78
C VAL A 80 -2.31 -4.34 -6.45
N GLN A 81 -1.49 -4.41 -7.50
CA GLN A 81 -1.01 -3.22 -8.20
C GLN A 81 -1.87 -2.96 -9.43
N PRO A 82 -2.87 -2.06 -9.38
CA PRO A 82 -3.49 -1.56 -10.60
C PRO A 82 -2.44 -0.78 -11.39
N SER A 83 -2.25 -1.11 -12.67
CA SER A 83 -1.38 -0.32 -13.55
C SER A 83 -1.98 1.06 -13.82
N GLN A 84 -3.32 1.14 -13.98
CA GLN A 84 -3.99 2.40 -14.25
C GLN A 84 -5.52 2.27 -14.12
N MET A 85 -6.19 3.33 -13.67
CA MET A 85 -7.60 3.54 -13.96
C MET A 85 -7.72 4.12 -15.39
N LEU A 86 -8.36 3.37 -16.29
CA LEU A 86 -8.49 3.73 -17.70
C LEU A 86 -9.73 4.57 -17.97
N PHE A 87 -10.86 4.13 -17.41
CA PHE A 87 -12.16 4.75 -17.60
C PHE A 87 -12.93 4.73 -16.29
N TYR A 88 -13.83 5.69 -16.13
CA TYR A 88 -14.86 5.62 -15.12
C TYR A 88 -16.14 6.30 -15.60
N LYS A 89 -17.28 5.79 -15.15
CA LYS A 89 -18.61 6.35 -15.42
C LYS A 89 -19.39 6.38 -14.11
N ALA A 90 -20.11 7.46 -13.86
CA ALA A 90 -20.88 7.62 -12.63
C ALA A 90 -22.38 7.83 -12.94
N ARG A 91 -23.23 7.24 -12.12
CA ARG A 91 -24.69 7.40 -12.17
C ARG A 91 -25.20 7.74 -10.78
N LEU A 92 -26.02 8.78 -10.66
CA LEU A 92 -26.67 9.16 -9.41
C LEU A 92 -28.15 8.81 -9.51
N ASP A 93 -28.60 7.88 -8.68
CA ASP A 93 -29.99 7.39 -8.66
C ASP A 93 -30.47 6.96 -10.04
N GLY A 94 -29.62 6.23 -10.77
CA GLY A 94 -29.88 5.72 -12.13
C GLY A 94 -29.66 6.74 -13.26
N ASN A 95 -29.53 8.03 -12.95
CA ASN A 95 -29.29 9.06 -13.95
C ASN A 95 -27.79 9.16 -14.26
N SER A 96 -27.43 9.10 -15.55
CA SER A 96 -26.07 9.36 -15.98
C SER A 96 -25.70 10.81 -15.65
N VAL A 97 -24.58 11.00 -14.97
CA VAL A 97 -24.09 12.33 -14.62
C VAL A 97 -22.93 12.64 -15.56
N GLU A 98 -23.07 13.70 -16.36
CA GLU A 98 -22.08 14.06 -17.38
C GLU A 98 -20.81 14.54 -16.68
N LEU A 99 -19.76 13.73 -16.78
CA LEU A 99 -18.53 14.02 -16.06
C LEU A 99 -17.75 15.15 -16.76
N ARG A 100 -17.58 16.27 -16.06
CA ARG A 100 -16.55 17.27 -16.39
C ARG A 100 -15.50 17.22 -15.28
N PRO A 101 -14.50 16.33 -15.36
CA PRO A 101 -13.41 16.38 -14.40
C PRO A 101 -12.72 17.74 -14.59
N PRO A 102 -12.43 18.50 -13.53
CA PRO A 102 -11.56 19.65 -13.65
C PRO A 102 -10.19 19.14 -14.10
N ALA A 103 -9.89 19.29 -15.40
CA ALA A 103 -8.60 19.05 -16.03
C ALA A 103 -7.80 17.85 -15.46
N ARG A 104 -8.32 16.63 -15.65
CA ARG A 104 -7.47 15.44 -15.80
C ARG A 104 -7.50 14.96 -17.26
N GLU A 105 -7.36 15.89 -18.19
CA GLU A 105 -6.50 15.64 -19.37
C GLU A 105 -5.03 15.66 -18.91
N MET A 106 -4.69 14.95 -17.83
CA MET A 106 -3.31 14.55 -17.66
C MET A 106 -3.17 13.37 -18.60
N PRO A 107 -2.42 13.48 -19.72
CA PRO A 107 -1.97 12.27 -20.39
C PRO A 107 -1.40 11.37 -19.29
N PRO A 108 -1.75 10.07 -19.25
CA PRO A 108 -1.10 9.17 -18.32
C PRO A 108 0.38 9.47 -18.40
N GLY A 109 0.99 9.82 -17.26
CA GLY A 109 2.41 10.16 -17.27
C GLY A 109 3.15 9.07 -18.02
N LEU A 110 4.24 9.40 -18.72
CA LEU A 110 5.02 8.40 -19.49
C LEU A 110 5.25 7.11 -18.66
N TYR A 111 5.37 7.24 -17.35
CA TYR A 111 5.41 6.17 -16.35
C TYR A 111 4.16 5.26 -16.30
N ASN A 112 2.94 5.80 -16.28
CA ASN A 112 1.68 5.03 -16.30
C ASN A 112 1.48 4.33 -17.65
N LEU A 113 1.88 4.98 -18.75
CA LEU A 113 1.90 4.35 -20.06
C LEU A 113 2.90 3.20 -20.09
N VAL A 114 4.13 3.40 -19.61
CA VAL A 114 5.13 2.33 -19.56
C VAL A 114 4.69 1.19 -18.63
N ALA A 115 3.99 1.47 -17.52
CA ALA A 115 3.47 0.47 -16.59
C ALA A 115 2.28 -0.34 -17.17
N ALA A 116 1.45 0.26 -18.03
CA ALA A 116 0.41 -0.45 -18.74
C ALA A 116 0.96 -1.34 -19.89
N TRP A 117 2.19 -1.06 -20.36
CA TRP A 117 2.81 -1.71 -21.53
C TRP A 117 3.91 -2.69 -21.15
N ARG A 118 4.41 -2.65 -19.92
CA ARG A 118 5.32 -3.66 -19.37
C ARG A 118 4.49 -4.74 -18.68
N PRO A 119 4.97 -6.01 -18.68
CA PRO A 119 4.48 -6.97 -17.69
C PRO A 119 4.57 -6.28 -16.32
N PRO A 120 3.58 -6.48 -15.41
CA PRO A 120 3.64 -5.87 -14.08
C PRO A 120 5.04 -6.08 -13.57
N LEU A 121 5.75 -5.00 -13.23
CA LEU A 121 7.03 -5.14 -12.56
C LEU A 121 6.69 -5.95 -11.34
N VAL A 122 6.99 -7.26 -11.36
CA VAL A 122 6.66 -8.17 -10.28
C VAL A 122 7.62 -7.79 -9.16
N THR A 123 7.28 -6.71 -8.48
CA THR A 123 7.92 -6.23 -7.28
C THR A 123 7.62 -7.26 -6.21
N TYR A 124 8.64 -7.58 -5.40
CA TYR A 124 8.58 -8.70 -4.46
C TYR A 124 7.35 -8.63 -3.54
N GLY A 125 6.34 -9.45 -3.85
CA GLY A 125 5.13 -9.60 -3.04
C GLY A 125 3.89 -8.85 -3.55
N TYR A 126 3.94 -8.20 -4.72
CA TYR A 126 2.75 -7.69 -5.40
C TYR A 126 2.13 -8.76 -6.31
N SER A 127 0.81 -8.69 -6.45
CA SER A 127 0.01 -9.56 -7.30
C SER A 127 -0.75 -8.74 -8.33
N SER A 128 -0.82 -9.23 -9.56
CA SER A 128 -1.77 -8.75 -10.55
C SER A 128 -3.12 -9.48 -10.45
N ILE A 129 -3.21 -10.55 -9.67
CA ILE A 129 -4.42 -11.39 -9.57
C ILE A 129 -5.09 -11.19 -8.22
N VAL A 130 -6.39 -10.92 -8.24
CA VAL A 130 -7.26 -10.93 -7.04
C VAL A 130 -8.00 -12.27 -7.01
N ASP A 131 -7.70 -13.09 -6.01
CA ASP A 131 -8.40 -14.36 -5.79
C ASP A 131 -9.81 -14.13 -5.20
N ASN A 132 -10.60 -15.21 -5.09
CA ASN A 132 -11.96 -15.14 -4.56
C ASN A 132 -12.02 -14.66 -3.10
N ALA A 133 -10.93 -14.79 -2.33
CA ALA A 133 -10.86 -14.33 -0.94
C ALA A 133 -10.46 -12.84 -0.83
N GLY A 134 -9.80 -12.29 -1.84
CA GLY A 134 -9.40 -10.89 -1.91
C GLY A 134 -10.58 -9.94 -2.05
N TRP A 135 -11.61 -10.30 -2.81
CA TRP A 135 -12.77 -9.41 -3.04
C TRP A 135 -13.59 -9.11 -1.77
N PRO A 136 -14.01 -10.12 -0.97
CA PRO A 136 -14.71 -9.84 0.29
C PRO A 136 -13.85 -9.02 1.28
N LEU A 137 -12.53 -9.22 1.27
CA LEU A 137 -11.62 -8.46 2.12
C LEU A 137 -11.50 -6.99 1.66
N LEU A 138 -11.43 -6.75 0.35
CA LEU A 138 -11.46 -5.41 -0.24
C LEU A 138 -12.72 -4.66 0.21
N GLU A 139 -13.89 -5.29 0.08
CA GLU A 139 -15.13 -4.69 0.56
C GLU A 139 -15.13 -4.41 2.05
N THR A 140 -14.59 -5.34 2.84
CA THR A 140 -14.51 -5.18 4.28
C THR A 140 -13.67 -3.97 4.63
N LEU A 141 -12.52 -3.76 3.98
CA LEU A 141 -11.68 -2.58 4.14
C LEU A 141 -12.45 -1.30 3.80
N LEU A 142 -13.10 -1.25 2.63
CA LEU A 142 -13.88 -0.09 2.19
C LEU A 142 -15.01 0.26 3.17
N ARG A 143 -15.82 -0.75 3.55
CA ARG A 143 -16.94 -0.57 4.49
C ARG A 143 -16.44 -0.14 5.87
N LYS A 144 -15.37 -0.76 6.37
CA LYS A 144 -14.81 -0.44 7.69
C LYS A 144 -14.24 0.97 7.69
N PHE A 145 -13.43 1.34 6.70
CA PHE A 145 -12.85 2.68 6.59
C PHE A 145 -13.93 3.77 6.60
N ARG A 146 -14.99 3.63 5.78
CA ARG A 146 -16.10 4.60 5.74
C ARG A 146 -16.83 4.75 7.06
N ARG A 147 -16.97 3.67 7.82
CA ARG A 147 -17.63 3.65 9.13
C ARG A 147 -16.75 4.16 10.26
N GLN A 148 -15.45 4.40 10.01
CA GLN A 148 -14.56 4.93 11.04
C GLN A 148 -14.94 6.37 11.42
N PRO A 149 -14.73 6.75 12.70
CA PRO A 149 -14.87 8.13 13.14
C PRO A 149 -14.04 9.08 12.25
N MET A 150 -14.54 10.29 12.02
CA MET A 150 -13.87 11.27 11.16
C MET A 150 -12.43 11.54 11.59
N GLY A 151 -12.16 11.56 12.91
CA GLY A 151 -10.80 11.70 13.45
C GLY A 151 -9.85 10.61 12.96
N LEU A 152 -10.27 9.34 13.03
CA LEU A 152 -9.43 8.22 12.58
C LEU A 152 -9.25 8.22 11.05
N ARG A 153 -10.29 8.56 10.28
CA ARG A 153 -10.17 8.70 8.82
C ARG A 153 -9.14 9.77 8.44
N ARG A 154 -9.12 10.91 9.14
CA ARG A 154 -8.13 11.97 8.91
C ARG A 154 -6.71 11.50 9.22
N VAL A 155 -6.52 10.79 10.33
CA VAL A 155 -5.23 10.21 10.72
C VAL A 155 -4.74 9.20 9.67
N LEU A 156 -5.63 8.38 9.11
CA LEU A 156 -5.28 7.35 8.14
C LEU A 156 -5.15 7.85 6.69
N ALA A 157 -5.70 9.01 6.35
CA ALA A 157 -5.71 9.52 4.98
C ALA A 157 -4.30 9.70 4.40
N LEU A 158 -3.39 10.31 5.16
CA LEU A 158 -2.02 10.54 4.72
C LEU A 158 -1.19 9.24 4.62
N PRO A 159 -1.18 8.35 5.64
CA PRO A 159 -0.57 7.02 5.52
C PRO A 159 -1.06 6.23 4.30
N LEU A 160 -2.38 6.16 4.09
CA LEU A 160 -2.97 5.41 2.97
C LEU A 160 -2.53 5.97 1.61
N ARG A 161 -2.61 7.30 1.45
CA ARG A 161 -2.21 7.96 0.22
C ARG A 161 -0.75 7.70 -0.13
N TRP A 162 0.16 7.83 0.85
CA TRP A 162 1.59 7.57 0.61
C TRP A 162 1.90 6.09 0.43
N PHE A 163 1.14 5.19 1.07
CA PHE A 163 1.26 3.75 0.84
C PHE A 163 0.87 3.37 -0.59
N ALA A 164 -0.24 3.93 -1.08
CA ALA A 164 -0.68 3.74 -2.46
C ALA A 164 0.36 4.30 -3.44
N LYS A 165 0.81 5.53 -3.21
CA LYS A 165 1.89 6.13 -4.02
C LYS A 165 3.14 5.26 -4.06
N GLY A 166 3.60 4.75 -2.91
CA GLY A 166 4.74 3.85 -2.84
C GLY A 166 4.52 2.53 -3.58
N SER A 167 3.29 2.08 -3.75
CA SER A 167 2.99 0.92 -4.58
C SER A 167 3.09 1.21 -6.08
N ASP A 168 3.06 2.48 -6.47
CA ASP A 168 3.13 2.93 -7.87
C ASP A 168 4.56 3.31 -8.31
N GLU A 169 5.52 3.42 -7.38
CA GLU A 169 6.90 3.81 -7.69
C GLU A 169 7.72 2.65 -8.32
N MET A 170 8.57 2.98 -9.30
CA MET A 170 9.33 1.97 -10.07
C MET A 170 10.60 1.50 -9.38
N THR A 171 11.28 2.37 -8.64
CA THR A 171 12.56 2.05 -7.99
C THR A 171 12.35 1.70 -6.52
N SER A 172 13.12 0.76 -5.98
CA SER A 172 13.04 0.44 -4.55
C SER A 172 13.42 1.62 -3.65
N LEU A 173 14.21 2.57 -4.15
CA LEU A 173 14.55 3.78 -3.42
C LEU A 173 13.33 4.69 -3.24
N ASP A 174 12.61 4.99 -4.33
CA ASP A 174 11.42 5.84 -4.29
C ASP A 174 10.29 5.16 -3.49
N ARG A 175 10.14 3.84 -3.67
CA ARG A 175 9.24 3.01 -2.85
C ARG A 175 9.58 3.10 -1.36
N LEU A 176 10.85 2.92 -0.99
CA LEU A 176 11.30 3.04 0.41
C LEU A 176 10.95 4.41 0.98
N ILE A 177 11.19 5.49 0.23
CA ILE A 177 10.88 6.86 0.66
C ILE A 177 9.36 7.04 0.86
N ALA A 178 8.55 6.59 -0.09
CA ALA A 178 7.10 6.70 0.00
C ALA A 178 6.52 5.88 1.16
N PHE A 179 6.97 4.64 1.35
CA PHE A 179 6.58 3.82 2.49
C PHE A 179 7.09 4.38 3.83
N TRP A 180 8.25 5.03 3.84
CA TRP A 180 8.74 5.75 5.02
C TRP A 180 7.83 6.89 5.41
N ILE A 181 7.40 7.72 4.45
CA ILE A 181 6.46 8.81 4.72
C ILE A 181 5.13 8.25 5.21
N SER A 182 4.64 7.17 4.60
CA SER A 182 3.43 6.46 5.05
C SER A 182 3.55 5.96 6.49
N PHE A 183 4.67 5.31 6.84
CA PHE A 183 4.93 4.80 8.18
C PHE A 183 5.09 5.93 9.20
N ASN A 184 5.81 7.00 8.85
CA ASN A 184 6.03 8.16 9.71
C ASN A 184 4.73 8.87 10.07
N ALA A 185 3.83 9.05 9.11
CA ALA A 185 2.52 9.64 9.32
C ALA A 185 1.65 8.86 10.34
N LEU A 186 1.95 7.58 10.60
CA LEU A 186 1.23 6.80 11.62
C LEU A 186 1.61 7.17 13.07
N TYR A 187 2.80 7.75 13.28
CA TYR A 187 3.31 8.09 14.61
C TYR A 187 3.71 9.56 14.77
N GLU A 188 3.44 10.42 13.77
CA GLU A 188 3.89 11.82 13.70
C GLU A 188 3.41 12.70 14.88
N ASN A 189 2.28 12.37 15.50
CA ASN A 189 1.69 13.16 16.60
C ASN A 189 2.31 12.83 17.98
N THR A 190 3.63 12.92 18.11
CA THR A 190 4.32 12.64 19.38
C THR A 190 5.45 13.63 19.67
N ASP A 191 5.58 14.05 20.93
CA ASP A 191 6.68 14.90 21.41
C ASP A 191 8.00 14.13 21.62
N LYS A 192 8.02 12.84 21.31
CA LYS A 192 9.18 11.94 21.49
C LYS A 192 10.19 12.11 20.36
N SER A 193 11.44 11.71 20.62
CA SER A 193 12.39 11.55 19.52
C SER A 193 11.88 10.49 18.52
N GLU A 194 12.25 10.60 17.24
CA GLU A 194 11.76 9.68 16.19
C GLU A 194 12.03 8.21 16.52
N GLN A 195 13.17 7.89 17.15
CA GLN A 195 13.47 6.52 17.59
C GLN A 195 12.54 6.04 18.70
N GLU A 196 12.20 6.90 19.66
CA GLU A 196 11.26 6.59 20.74
C GLU A 196 9.81 6.51 20.22
N ALA A 197 9.46 7.36 19.26
CA ALA A 197 8.19 7.34 18.56
C ALA A 197 7.97 6.00 17.85
N ILE A 198 8.94 5.55 17.06
CA ILE A 198 8.90 4.25 16.36
C ILE A 198 8.70 3.11 17.37
N LYS A 199 9.52 3.04 18.43
CA LYS A 199 9.40 2.00 19.47
C LYS A 199 8.02 2.02 20.11
N SER A 200 7.59 3.18 20.60
CA SER A 200 6.31 3.36 21.28
C SER A 200 5.13 2.97 20.38
N TYR A 201 5.21 3.31 19.09
CA TYR A 201 4.14 3.03 18.14
C TYR A 201 4.07 1.54 17.79
N VAL A 202 5.20 0.89 17.51
CA VAL A 202 5.24 -0.56 17.25
C VAL A 202 4.75 -1.32 18.48
N GLN A 203 5.22 -0.97 19.68
CA GLN A 203 4.85 -1.65 20.93
C GLN A 203 3.35 -1.55 21.24
N SER A 204 2.72 -0.42 20.95
CA SER A 204 1.29 -0.19 21.21
C SER A 204 0.39 -0.71 20.08
N SER A 205 0.89 -0.76 18.85
CA SER A 205 0.07 -1.10 17.67
C SER A 205 0.17 -2.57 17.28
N MET A 206 1.27 -3.26 17.59
CA MET A 206 1.46 -4.67 17.24
C MET A 206 1.15 -5.57 18.42
N ASP A 207 0.34 -6.60 18.18
CA ASP A 207 0.15 -7.69 19.14
C ASP A 207 1.17 -8.83 18.89
N SER A 208 1.18 -9.81 19.79
CA SER A 208 2.10 -10.95 19.72
C SER A 208 1.92 -11.77 18.43
N THR A 209 0.68 -11.99 17.99
CA THR A 209 0.36 -12.76 16.78
C THR A 209 0.86 -12.06 15.52
N MET A 210 0.57 -10.77 15.39
CA MET A 210 1.01 -9.92 14.28
C MET A 210 2.53 -9.83 14.22
N SER A 211 3.19 -9.66 15.37
CA SER A 211 4.64 -9.57 15.47
C SER A 211 5.32 -10.89 15.10
N GLN A 212 4.84 -12.01 15.65
CA GLN A 212 5.34 -13.34 15.30
C GLN A 212 5.19 -13.60 13.80
N ARG A 213 4.01 -13.30 13.26
CA ARG A 213 3.73 -13.48 11.83
C ARG A 213 4.65 -12.64 10.94
N PHE A 214 4.88 -11.37 11.30
CA PHE A 214 5.82 -10.51 10.59
C PHE A 214 7.22 -11.10 10.61
N VAL A 215 7.72 -11.52 11.77
CA VAL A 215 9.08 -12.05 11.91
C VAL A 215 9.26 -13.33 11.11
N GLU A 216 8.35 -14.29 11.24
CA GLU A 216 8.49 -15.59 10.56
C GLU A 216 8.37 -15.46 9.03
N ARG A 217 7.52 -14.56 8.52
CA ARG A 217 7.38 -14.31 7.07
C ARG A 217 8.53 -13.55 6.43
N ASN A 218 9.29 -12.83 7.24
CA ASN A 218 10.37 -11.98 6.79
C ASN A 218 11.72 -12.48 7.31
N LYS A 219 11.81 -13.73 7.79
CA LYS A 219 13.01 -14.27 8.44
C LYS A 219 14.29 -14.03 7.62
N GLN A 220 14.30 -14.41 6.34
CA GLN A 220 15.47 -14.23 5.48
C GLN A 220 15.82 -12.76 5.29
N ALA A 221 14.83 -11.90 5.03
CA ALA A 221 15.03 -10.46 4.87
C ALA A 221 15.60 -9.82 6.16
N LEU A 222 15.12 -10.23 7.34
CA LEU A 222 15.62 -9.77 8.63
C LEU A 222 17.06 -10.26 8.88
N GLU A 223 17.35 -11.52 8.56
CA GLU A 223 18.70 -12.09 8.66
C GLU A 223 19.69 -11.35 7.76
N THR A 224 19.34 -11.13 6.49
CA THR A 224 20.17 -10.37 5.54
C THR A 224 20.32 -8.91 5.93
N LEU A 225 19.27 -8.23 6.40
CA LEU A 225 19.39 -6.85 6.87
C LEU A 225 20.33 -6.75 8.09
N SER A 226 20.27 -7.75 8.99
CA SER A 226 21.09 -7.79 10.20
C SER A 226 22.58 -8.05 9.98
N SER A 227 22.99 -8.49 8.78
CA SER A 227 24.41 -8.67 8.45
C SER A 227 25.12 -7.39 7.99
N TYR A 228 24.39 -6.31 7.71
CA TYR A 228 24.98 -5.05 7.27
C TYR A 228 25.40 -4.16 8.45
N PRO A 229 26.42 -3.29 8.29
CA PRO A 229 26.89 -2.39 9.35
C PRO A 229 25.99 -1.15 9.50
N ILE A 230 24.71 -1.35 9.82
CA ILE A 230 23.73 -0.27 9.96
C ILE A 230 23.71 0.26 11.39
N GLU A 231 23.76 1.59 11.51
CA GLU A 231 23.81 2.31 12.78
C GLU A 231 22.68 3.34 12.89
N VAL A 232 22.28 3.66 14.13
CA VAL A 232 21.35 4.77 14.43
C VAL A 232 21.98 5.76 15.41
N GLY A 233 21.58 7.03 15.30
CA GLY A 233 22.06 8.13 16.13
C GLY A 233 23.24 8.91 15.52
N ARG A 234 23.15 10.25 15.52
CA ARG A 234 24.18 11.11 14.90
C ARG A 234 25.45 11.26 15.75
N ARG A 235 25.31 11.35 17.08
CA ARG A 235 26.44 11.60 18.02
C ARG A 235 26.92 10.35 18.76
N ARG A 236 26.00 9.44 19.08
CA ARG A 236 26.29 8.14 19.70
C ARG A 236 25.75 7.07 18.76
N LYS A 237 26.64 6.56 17.90
CA LYS A 237 26.32 5.50 16.94
C LYS A 237 25.98 4.23 17.72
N ARG A 238 24.78 3.70 17.49
CA ARG A 238 24.31 2.44 18.06
C ARG A 238 24.23 1.40 16.92
N PRO A 239 24.91 0.24 17.03
CA PRO A 239 24.98 -0.76 15.96
C PRO A 239 23.70 -1.59 15.87
N ILE A 240 22.62 -0.97 15.39
CA ILE A 240 21.26 -1.53 15.47
C ILE A 240 21.09 -2.86 14.72
N ALA A 241 21.80 -3.06 13.60
CA ALA A 241 21.76 -4.33 12.87
C ALA A 241 22.35 -5.50 13.67
N GLN A 242 23.40 -5.25 14.46
CA GLN A 242 23.97 -6.28 15.35
C GLN A 242 23.00 -6.65 16.47
N GLU A 243 22.26 -5.68 17.00
CA GLU A 243 21.22 -5.94 17.99
C GLU A 243 20.07 -6.76 17.39
N LEU A 244 19.68 -6.47 16.14
CA LEU A 244 18.72 -7.29 15.41
C LEU A 244 19.24 -8.74 15.26
N ALA A 245 20.49 -8.91 14.87
CA ALA A 245 21.12 -10.22 14.74
C ALA A 245 21.14 -11.01 16.06
N GLN A 246 21.36 -10.33 17.19
CA GLN A 246 21.29 -10.94 18.52
C GLN A 246 19.86 -11.37 18.87
N LEU A 247 18.87 -10.49 18.70
CA LEU A 247 17.47 -10.80 18.98
C LEU A 247 16.93 -11.97 18.15
N LEU A 248 17.35 -12.09 16.89
CA LEU A 248 16.96 -13.21 16.01
C LEU A 248 17.46 -14.57 16.51
N LYS A 249 18.57 -14.60 17.28
CA LYS A 249 19.20 -15.79 17.86
C LYS A 249 18.65 -16.15 19.25
N THR A 250 18.13 -15.19 20.03
CA THR A 250 17.62 -15.39 21.39
C THR A 250 16.41 -16.35 21.45
N ARG A 251 16.33 -17.18 22.49
CA ARG A 251 15.22 -18.10 22.77
C ARG A 251 14.76 -17.98 24.24
N PRO A 252 13.45 -17.84 24.54
CA PRO A 252 12.34 -17.61 23.60
C PRO A 252 12.46 -16.25 22.89
N ARG A 253 11.94 -16.16 21.67
CA ARG A 253 12.01 -14.90 20.89
C ARG A 253 11.02 -13.89 21.43
N ASN A 254 11.48 -12.68 21.72
CA ASN A 254 10.61 -11.52 21.88
C ASN A 254 10.30 -10.92 20.51
N TYR A 255 9.21 -11.36 19.89
CA TYR A 255 8.87 -10.94 18.52
C TYR A 255 8.63 -9.43 18.38
N ILE A 256 8.02 -8.79 19.38
CA ILE A 256 7.79 -7.34 19.35
C ILE A 256 9.13 -6.60 19.30
N ALA A 257 10.09 -6.97 20.17
CA ALA A 257 11.43 -6.37 20.17
C ALA A 257 12.18 -6.59 18.85
N VAL A 258 11.98 -7.73 18.18
CA VAL A 258 12.53 -7.97 16.83
C VAL A 258 11.93 -6.99 15.83
N VAL A 259 10.60 -6.78 15.84
CA VAL A 259 9.96 -5.84 14.90
C VAL A 259 10.38 -4.39 15.17
N GLU A 260 10.42 -3.98 16.44
CA GLU A 260 10.92 -2.66 16.84
C GLU A 260 12.35 -2.43 16.33
N THR A 261 13.24 -3.40 16.54
CA THR A 261 14.64 -3.30 16.13
C THR A 261 14.78 -3.34 14.61
N ALA A 262 13.93 -4.10 13.90
CA ALA A 262 13.86 -4.09 12.45
C ALA A 262 13.43 -2.72 11.90
N ALA A 263 12.39 -2.10 12.47
CA ALA A 263 11.94 -0.77 12.08
C ALA A 263 13.02 0.31 12.32
N LEU A 264 13.76 0.21 13.43
CA LEU A 264 14.92 1.08 13.69
C LEU A 264 16.10 0.81 12.76
N THR A 265 16.27 -0.43 12.30
CA THR A 265 17.31 -0.77 11.31
C THR A 265 16.97 -0.16 9.95
N VAL A 266 15.70 -0.24 9.52
CA VAL A 266 15.19 0.47 8.35
C VAL A 266 15.37 1.99 8.48
N TYR A 267 15.11 2.55 9.66
CA TYR A 267 15.39 3.95 9.96
C TYR A 267 16.88 4.32 9.78
N GLY A 268 17.79 3.43 10.17
CA GLY A 268 19.23 3.58 9.93
C GLY A 268 19.55 3.69 8.43
N VAL A 269 19.03 2.76 7.62
CA VAL A 269 19.18 2.78 6.14
C VAL A 269 18.62 4.08 5.56
N ARG A 270 17.43 4.49 6.00
CA ARG A 270 16.80 5.75 5.60
C ARG A 270 17.69 6.95 5.88
N ASN A 271 18.35 7.01 7.04
CA ASN A 271 19.25 8.11 7.38
C ASN A 271 20.49 8.13 6.48
N THR A 272 21.04 6.96 6.12
CA THR A 272 22.12 6.87 5.13
C THR A 272 21.69 7.44 3.78
N VAL A 273 20.47 7.12 3.33
CA VAL A 273 19.87 7.66 2.10
C VAL A 273 19.74 9.19 2.14
N PHE A 274 19.10 9.75 3.17
CA PHE A 274 18.81 11.19 3.21
C PHE A 274 20.00 12.08 3.59
N HIS A 275 21.07 11.52 4.13
CA HIS A 275 22.26 12.27 4.56
C HIS A 275 23.48 12.02 3.69
N GLY A 276 23.28 11.56 2.45
CA GLY A 276 24.31 11.48 1.42
C GLY A 276 25.31 10.33 1.60
N GLY A 277 24.99 9.34 2.44
CA GLY A 277 25.81 8.12 2.59
C GLY A 277 25.44 7.00 1.61
N TYR A 278 24.35 7.15 0.87
CA TYR A 278 23.89 6.19 -0.13
C TYR A 278 24.58 6.40 -1.47
N ASP A 279 24.98 5.29 -2.09
CA ASP A 279 25.55 5.22 -3.44
C ASP A 279 24.76 4.17 -4.23
N PRO A 280 24.03 4.55 -5.30
CA PRO A 280 23.20 3.65 -6.10
C PRO A 280 24.02 2.65 -6.94
N VAL A 281 25.32 2.85 -7.10
CA VAL A 281 26.21 1.94 -7.84
C VAL A 281 26.64 0.77 -6.97
N LEU A 282 26.74 0.97 -5.66
CA LEU A 282 27.13 -0.09 -4.72
C LEU A 282 26.02 -1.11 -4.52
N GLU A 283 26.32 -2.38 -4.79
CA GLU A 283 25.37 -3.48 -4.70
C GLU A 283 24.76 -3.63 -3.31
N ASP A 284 25.60 -3.58 -2.27
CA ASP A 284 25.17 -3.66 -0.87
C ASP A 284 24.15 -2.58 -0.50
N HIS A 285 24.31 -1.36 -1.02
CA HIS A 285 23.37 -0.28 -0.79
C HIS A 285 22.02 -0.54 -1.46
N ARG A 286 22.03 -1.08 -2.68
CA ARG A 286 20.79 -1.47 -3.38
C ARG A 286 20.07 -2.61 -2.65
N ILE A 287 20.81 -3.60 -2.16
CA ILE A 287 20.25 -4.72 -1.38
C ILE A 287 19.64 -4.19 -0.07
N GLN A 288 20.35 -3.34 0.68
CA GLN A 288 19.84 -2.73 1.91
C GLN A 288 18.55 -1.95 1.67
N VAL A 289 18.49 -1.15 0.60
CA VAL A 289 17.29 -0.39 0.21
C VAL A 289 16.14 -1.32 -0.17
N GLY A 290 16.38 -2.32 -1.03
CA GLY A 290 15.35 -3.27 -1.46
C GLY A 290 14.76 -4.08 -0.30
N ILE A 291 15.61 -4.56 0.62
CA ILE A 291 15.16 -5.29 1.80
C ILE A 291 14.41 -4.38 2.77
N SER A 292 14.92 -3.17 2.99
CA SER A 292 14.26 -2.19 3.86
C SER A 292 12.89 -1.80 3.32
N GLU A 293 12.78 -1.62 2.01
CA GLU A 293 11.52 -1.35 1.30
C GLU A 293 10.51 -2.48 1.53
N GLN A 294 10.92 -3.73 1.29
CA GLN A 294 10.07 -4.90 1.50
C GLN A 294 9.59 -5.04 2.95
N LEU A 295 10.49 -4.84 3.93
CA LEU A 295 10.14 -4.95 5.34
C LEU A 295 9.18 -3.83 5.76
N LEU A 296 9.45 -2.60 5.32
CA LEU A 296 8.68 -1.43 5.68
C LEU A 296 7.30 -1.44 5.04
N SER A 297 7.18 -1.83 3.76
CA SER A 297 5.89 -1.94 3.08
C SER A 297 4.99 -2.96 3.79
N ARG A 298 5.52 -4.14 4.13
CA ARG A 298 4.79 -5.19 4.87
C ARG A 298 4.38 -4.73 6.27
N LEU A 299 5.27 -4.07 7.00
CA LEU A 299 4.97 -3.56 8.33
C LEU A 299 3.87 -2.49 8.29
N THR A 300 4.04 -1.49 7.42
CA THR A 300 3.13 -0.35 7.28
C THR A 300 1.74 -0.81 6.84
N LYS A 301 1.68 -1.71 5.86
CA LYS A 301 0.45 -2.35 5.40
C LYS A 301 -0.32 -3.00 6.54
N GLU A 302 0.36 -3.83 7.33
CA GLU A 302 -0.25 -4.57 8.43
C GLU A 302 -0.76 -3.61 9.52
N LEU A 303 -0.02 -2.54 9.82
CA LEU A 303 -0.42 -1.52 10.78
C LEU A 303 -1.64 -0.72 10.31
N ILE A 304 -1.65 -0.24 9.05
CA ILE A 304 -2.79 0.46 8.47
C ILE A 304 -4.03 -0.44 8.45
N ALA A 305 -3.88 -1.67 7.95
CA ALA A 305 -4.97 -2.64 7.89
C ALA A 305 -5.55 -2.92 9.28
N LYS A 306 -4.71 -3.07 10.31
CA LYS A 306 -5.16 -3.27 11.68
C LYS A 306 -5.94 -2.07 12.21
N GLN A 307 -5.52 -0.83 11.93
CA GLN A 307 -6.29 0.35 12.32
C GLN A 307 -7.66 0.42 11.62
N ILE A 308 -7.74 -0.02 10.36
CA ILE A 308 -9.01 -0.03 9.61
C ILE A 308 -9.94 -1.14 10.11
N LEU A 309 -9.42 -2.36 10.24
CA LEU A 309 -10.20 -3.58 10.52
C LEU A 309 -10.49 -3.80 12.01
N GLY A 310 -9.61 -3.30 12.87
CA GLY A 310 -9.55 -3.62 14.30
C GLY A 310 -8.79 -4.91 14.63
N TYR A 311 -8.28 -5.62 13.61
CA TYR A 311 -7.54 -6.87 13.74
C TYR A 311 -6.51 -7.02 12.61
N PRO A 312 -5.48 -7.87 12.74
CA PRO A 312 -4.45 -8.04 11.72
C PRO A 312 -5.03 -8.52 10.38
N LEU A 313 -4.45 -8.10 9.26
CA LEU A 313 -4.97 -8.46 7.94
C LEU A 313 -5.04 -10.00 7.78
N PRO A 314 -6.16 -10.57 7.31
CA PRO A 314 -6.26 -12.01 7.04
C PRO A 314 -5.23 -12.46 6.02
N LEU A 315 -4.87 -13.74 6.09
CA LEU A 315 -3.95 -14.33 5.13
C LEU A 315 -4.68 -14.66 3.85
N VAL A 316 -4.75 -13.69 2.95
CA VAL A 316 -5.20 -13.92 1.58
C VAL A 316 -3.97 -14.27 0.73
N LYS A 317 -4.05 -15.38 -0.01
CA LYS A 317 -3.01 -15.78 -0.95
C LYS A 317 -3.27 -15.06 -2.27
N PHE A 318 -2.74 -13.85 -2.40
CA PHE A 318 -2.66 -13.25 -3.71
C PHE A 318 -1.66 -14.05 -4.56
N VAL A 319 -2.05 -14.42 -5.78
CA VAL A 319 -1.21 -15.23 -6.67
C VAL A 319 -0.07 -14.34 -7.16
N THR A 320 1.02 -14.33 -6.41
CA THR A 320 2.28 -13.77 -6.87
C THR A 320 2.71 -14.59 -8.09
N GLN A 321 2.69 -13.99 -9.28
CA GLN A 321 3.36 -14.60 -10.42
C GLN A 321 4.83 -14.77 -10.02
N GLN A 322 5.33 -16.00 -10.03
CA GLN A 322 6.75 -16.25 -9.82
C GLN A 322 7.52 -15.52 -10.93
N THR A 323 8.40 -14.59 -10.57
CA THR A 323 9.40 -14.09 -11.50
C THR A 323 10.25 -15.25 -11.96
N PHE A 324 10.27 -15.50 -13.27
CA PHE A 324 11.31 -16.29 -13.91
C PHE A 324 12.68 -15.75 -13.44
N GLY A 325 13.54 -16.64 -12.96
CA GLY A 325 14.89 -16.29 -12.52
C GLY A 325 15.68 -15.69 -13.69
N PHE A 326 16.32 -14.55 -13.42
CA PHE A 326 17.46 -14.07 -14.21
C PHE A 326 18.74 -14.64 -13.62
#